data_AF-A0A9R0Y4R7-F1
#
_entry.id   AF-A0A9R0Y4R7-F1
#
_cell.length_a   1.000
_cell.length_b   1.000
_cell.length_c   1.000
_cell.angle_alpha   90.00
_cell.angle_beta   90.00
_cell.angle_gamma   90.00
#
_symmetry.space_group_name_H-M   'P 1'
#
loop_
_entity.id
_entity.type
_entity.pdbx_description
1 polymer ?
#
loop_
_entity_poly.entity_id
_entity_poly.type
_entity_poly.pdbx_seq_one_letter_code
_entity_poly.pdbx_strand_id
1 'polypeptide(L)'
;MGVRSAATKLHIPPAHSAARRSFFLPLAAVALLCSASYLLGAWHHGGGFSPSSPSRSVTIATDISCTTTTLTPSTTTAAAAQSLDFSAHHAAAVDAVASRAASSASSAPRRYPACPAEYSEYTPCEDVKRSLRYPRDRLVYRERHCPSGRERLRCLVPAPAGYRNPFPWPASRDVAWFANVPHKELTVEKAVQNWIRVDGDKLRFPGGGTMFPHGADAYIDDIGKLIPLHDGSIRTALDTGCGVASWGAYLLSRDILAMSFAPRDSHEAQVQFALERGVPAMIGVLASNRLTYPARAFDMAHCSRCLIPWHLYDGLYLIELDRVLRPGGYWILSGPPINWKKYWKGWERSKEDLNAEQEAIEAVARSLCWKKIKEAGDIAVWQKPANHAGCKASRKAAKSPPFCSKKNADAAWYDKMEACVTPLPEVSDASEVAGGAVKKWPQRLTAVPPRVSRGTVKGVTAKAFQQDTELWKKRVRHYKAVINQYERGLIGSYQDWCEGTSTYPRTYDLIHADSVFTLYKSRCEMDTILLEMDRVLRPEGTVIIRDDVDMLVKVKSVSDRMRWDSQIVDHEDGPLVREKILLVAKTYWTAKNQ
;
A
#
# COMPACT_ATOMS: atom_id res chain seq x y z
N MET A 1 -25.75 -29.85 -35.72
CA MET A 1 -25.51 -29.29 -37.08
C MET A 1 -24.95 -27.89 -36.91
N GLY A 2 -23.76 -27.64 -37.43
CA GLY A 2 -22.96 -26.45 -37.13
C GLY A 2 -23.40 -25.20 -37.88
N VAL A 3 -23.21 -24.04 -37.24
CA VAL A 3 -23.30 -22.72 -37.87
C VAL A 3 -22.01 -21.98 -37.59
N ARG A 4 -21.33 -21.58 -38.67
CA ARG A 4 -20.04 -20.91 -38.72
C ARG A 4 -20.17 -19.44 -38.29
N SER A 5 -19.26 -19.00 -37.43
CA SER A 5 -19.07 -17.59 -37.07
C SER A 5 -18.16 -16.91 -38.10
N ALA A 6 -18.64 -15.86 -38.77
CA ALA A 6 -17.85 -15.04 -39.67
C ALA A 6 -17.11 -13.95 -38.88
N ALA A 7 -15.78 -13.96 -38.95
CA ALA A 7 -14.92 -12.90 -38.43
C ALA A 7 -14.64 -11.89 -39.55
N THR A 8 -15.12 -10.66 -39.39
CA THR A 8 -14.83 -9.55 -40.30
C THR A 8 -13.45 -8.98 -39.99
N LYS A 9 -12.48 -9.21 -40.87
CA LYS A 9 -11.17 -8.52 -40.85
C LYS A 9 -11.36 -7.08 -41.34
N LEU A 10 -10.94 -6.09 -40.55
CA LEU A 10 -10.82 -4.71 -41.00
C LEU A 10 -9.62 -4.58 -41.96
N HIS A 11 -9.89 -3.98 -43.12
CA HIS A 11 -8.92 -3.69 -44.18
C HIS A 11 -8.30 -2.30 -43.91
N ILE A 12 -6.96 -2.22 -43.86
CA ILE A 12 -6.20 -0.97 -43.78
C ILE A 12 -5.72 -0.64 -45.21
N PRO A 13 -5.93 0.58 -45.75
CA PRO A 13 -5.47 0.92 -47.10
C PRO A 13 -3.94 1.19 -47.14
N PRO A 14 -3.27 0.95 -48.28
CA PRO A 14 -1.83 1.12 -48.41
C PRO A 14 -1.44 2.60 -48.47
N ALA A 15 -0.34 2.95 -47.79
CA ALA A 15 0.26 4.27 -47.81
C ALA A 15 0.94 4.55 -49.17
N HIS A 16 0.69 5.75 -49.71
CA HIS A 16 1.33 6.26 -50.91
C HIS A 16 2.85 6.36 -50.76
N SER A 17 3.55 5.92 -51.82
CA SER A 17 4.99 5.99 -52.02
C SER A 17 5.47 7.44 -52.19
N ALA A 18 6.12 8.00 -51.17
CA ALA A 18 6.96 9.19 -51.29
C ALA A 18 8.44 8.76 -51.38
N ALA A 19 9.16 9.37 -52.32
CA ALA A 19 10.52 9.02 -52.73
C ALA A 19 11.53 8.92 -51.57
N ARG A 20 12.23 7.78 -51.47
CA ARG A 20 13.37 7.57 -50.57
C ARG A 20 14.55 8.47 -50.99
N ARG A 21 14.83 9.52 -50.23
CA ARG A 21 16.18 10.11 -50.17
C ARG A 21 17.07 9.21 -49.30
N SER A 22 18.26 8.89 -49.81
CA SER A 22 19.20 7.95 -49.23
C SER A 22 19.72 8.45 -47.86
N PHE A 23 19.34 7.75 -46.78
CA PHE A 23 19.67 8.06 -45.38
C PHE A 23 21.00 7.44 -44.90
N PHE A 24 21.82 6.90 -45.80
CA PHE A 24 23.05 6.17 -45.44
C PHE A 24 24.22 7.08 -45.06
N LEU A 25 24.32 8.26 -45.69
CA LEU A 25 25.40 9.24 -45.43
C LEU A 25 25.40 9.82 -44.01
N PRO A 26 24.26 10.26 -43.43
CA PRO A 26 24.28 10.81 -42.06
C PRO A 26 24.53 9.75 -40.99
N LEU A 27 24.07 8.49 -41.19
CA LEU A 27 24.34 7.40 -40.24
C LEU A 27 25.83 7.01 -40.22
N ALA A 28 26.47 6.95 -41.38
CA ALA A 28 27.90 6.66 -41.47
C ALA A 28 28.75 7.76 -40.82
N ALA A 29 28.36 9.02 -41.00
CA ALA A 29 29.04 10.16 -40.37
C ALA A 29 28.95 10.12 -38.84
N VAL A 30 27.77 9.78 -38.29
CA VAL A 30 27.58 9.63 -36.83
C VAL A 30 28.41 8.47 -36.28
N ALA A 31 28.43 7.32 -36.96
CA ALA A 31 29.23 6.17 -36.54
C ALA A 31 30.74 6.46 -36.55
N LEU A 32 31.23 7.20 -37.55
CA LEU A 32 32.62 7.64 -37.63
C LEU A 32 32.99 8.61 -36.49
N LEU A 33 32.12 9.57 -36.19
CA LEU A 33 32.33 10.52 -35.09
C LEU A 33 32.38 9.81 -33.73
N CYS A 34 31.46 8.87 -33.46
CA CYS A 34 31.46 8.09 -32.23
C CYS A 34 32.73 7.23 -32.09
N SER A 35 33.19 6.63 -33.18
CA SER A 35 34.40 5.80 -33.20
C SER A 35 35.65 6.64 -32.97
N ALA A 36 35.73 7.84 -33.56
CA ALA A 36 36.83 8.78 -33.35
C ALA A 36 36.89 9.27 -31.89
N SER A 37 35.75 9.61 -31.29
CA SER A 37 35.68 10.02 -29.88
C SER A 37 36.10 8.90 -28.92
N TYR A 38 35.73 7.64 -29.22
CA TYR A 38 36.14 6.49 -28.43
C TYR A 38 37.66 6.26 -28.50
N LEU A 39 38.25 6.35 -29.68
CA LEU A 39 39.70 6.19 -29.87
C LEU A 39 40.51 7.33 -29.23
N LEU A 40 40.00 8.57 -29.27
CA LEU A 40 40.59 9.70 -28.55
C LEU A 40 40.53 9.52 -27.02
N GLY A 41 39.41 9.01 -26.49
CA GLY A 41 39.28 8.70 -25.07
C GLY A 41 40.21 7.56 -24.62
N ALA A 42 40.37 6.53 -25.47
CA ALA A 42 41.29 5.43 -25.22
C ALA A 42 42.76 5.89 -25.30
N TRP A 43 43.09 6.86 -26.15
CA TRP A 43 44.45 7.42 -26.28
C TRP A 43 44.81 8.35 -25.12
N HIS A 44 43.85 9.13 -24.60
CA HIS A 44 44.05 9.99 -23.43
C HIS A 44 44.16 9.23 -22.10
N HIS A 45 43.60 8.02 -22.01
CA HIS A 45 43.60 7.21 -20.79
C HIS A 45 44.40 5.90 -20.89
N GLY A 46 45.03 5.63 -22.02
CA GLY A 46 45.82 4.44 -22.27
C GLY A 46 47.32 4.66 -22.05
N GLY A 47 47.75 4.63 -20.78
CA GLY A 47 49.18 4.73 -20.44
C GLY A 47 49.54 4.09 -19.10
N GLY A 48 49.87 2.79 -19.12
CA GLY A 48 50.88 2.21 -18.23
C GLY A 48 50.41 1.41 -17.01
N PHE A 49 50.32 0.08 -17.18
CA PHE A 49 50.51 -0.88 -16.08
C PHE A 49 52.00 -1.21 -15.93
N SER A 50 52.56 -1.12 -14.72
CA SER A 50 53.51 -2.12 -14.17
C SER A 50 53.82 -1.93 -12.67
N PRO A 51 54.30 -2.98 -11.96
CA PRO A 51 54.08 -3.19 -10.52
C PRO A 51 55.33 -3.08 -9.61
N SER A 52 55.11 -3.10 -8.28
CA SER A 52 56.06 -3.26 -7.12
C SER A 52 56.93 -2.03 -6.75
N SER A 53 57.28 -1.63 -5.51
CA SER A 53 57.07 -2.01 -4.08
C SER A 53 57.35 -0.73 -3.21
N PRO A 54 57.77 -0.73 -1.91
CA PRO A 54 56.97 -0.31 -0.76
C PRO A 54 57.47 0.95 0.02
N SER A 55 56.70 1.31 1.07
CA SER A 55 57.02 2.17 2.22
C SER A 55 56.94 3.70 2.07
N ARG A 56 56.07 4.33 2.89
CA ARG A 56 56.49 5.15 4.05
C ARG A 56 55.26 5.66 4.82
N SER A 57 55.24 5.27 6.09
CA SER A 57 54.41 5.79 7.18
C SER A 57 54.75 7.26 7.47
N VAL A 58 53.72 8.07 7.69
CA VAL A 58 53.84 9.33 8.42
C VAL A 58 52.78 9.35 9.53
N THR A 59 53.30 9.29 10.74
CA THR A 59 52.61 9.44 12.02
C THR A 59 52.34 10.92 12.27
N ILE A 60 51.13 11.28 12.72
CA ILE A 60 50.90 12.50 13.50
C ILE A 60 50.16 12.09 14.77
N ALA A 61 50.79 12.46 15.88
CA ALA A 61 50.45 12.14 17.25
C ALA A 61 49.17 12.84 17.74
N THR A 62 48.44 12.17 18.63
CA THR A 62 47.74 12.80 19.76
C THR A 62 47.74 11.84 20.94
N ASP A 63 48.70 12.03 21.84
CA ASP A 63 48.67 11.54 23.22
C ASP A 63 47.67 12.39 24.02
N ILE A 64 46.67 11.76 24.65
CA ILE A 64 46.18 12.14 25.98
C ILE A 64 45.68 10.86 26.68
N SER A 65 46.48 10.34 27.62
CA SER A 65 46.03 9.42 28.66
C SER A 65 45.37 10.19 29.80
N CYS A 66 44.30 9.67 30.37
CA CYS A 66 43.97 9.92 31.77
C CYS A 66 43.48 8.62 32.42
N THR A 67 44.26 8.25 33.43
CA THR A 67 44.21 7.06 34.26
C THR A 67 43.05 7.09 35.25
N THR A 68 42.52 5.90 35.49
CA THR A 68 41.53 5.55 36.50
C THR A 68 42.09 5.75 37.91
N THR A 69 41.41 6.53 38.76
CA THR A 69 41.62 6.50 40.21
C THR A 69 40.33 6.04 40.89
N THR A 70 40.46 4.93 41.59
CA THR A 70 39.50 4.31 42.48
C THR A 70 39.16 5.19 43.68
N LEU A 71 37.88 5.41 43.94
CA LEU A 71 37.37 5.94 45.20
C LEU A 71 36.26 5.03 45.74
N THR A 72 36.48 4.59 46.97
CA THR A 72 35.62 3.81 47.86
C THR A 72 34.26 4.48 48.11
N PRO A 73 33.14 3.72 48.17
CA PRO A 73 31.86 4.26 48.61
C PRO A 73 31.71 4.18 50.12
N SER A 74 31.34 5.31 50.72
CA SER A 74 30.81 5.41 52.07
C SER A 74 29.36 4.94 52.13
N THR A 75 29.04 4.28 53.23
CA THR A 75 27.74 3.76 53.66
C THR A 75 26.66 4.83 53.78
N THR A 76 25.53 4.60 53.11
CA THR A 76 24.21 5.06 53.56
C THR A 76 23.13 4.03 53.17
N THR A 77 22.41 3.58 54.18
CA THR A 77 21.29 2.64 54.16
C THR A 77 20.09 3.14 53.35
N ALA A 78 19.59 2.32 52.42
CA ALA A 78 18.21 2.38 51.93
C ALA A 78 17.73 0.97 51.53
N ALA A 79 16.48 0.68 51.88
CA ALA A 79 15.83 -0.62 51.98
C ALA A 79 15.92 -1.57 50.77
N ALA A 80 16.02 -2.87 51.07
CA ALA A 80 15.99 -3.99 50.13
C ALA A 80 14.65 -4.08 49.39
N ALA A 81 14.69 -4.09 48.06
CA ALA A 81 13.59 -4.54 47.22
C ALA A 81 13.77 -6.03 46.94
N GLN A 82 12.88 -6.86 47.50
CA GLN A 82 12.82 -8.30 47.22
C GLN A 82 12.43 -8.53 45.75
N SER A 83 13.29 -9.24 45.02
CA SER A 83 12.98 -9.82 43.70
C SER A 83 11.99 -10.96 43.88
N LEU A 84 10.74 -10.76 43.46
CA LEU A 84 9.72 -11.81 43.42
C LEU A 84 9.92 -12.66 42.14
N ASP A 85 10.12 -13.96 42.34
CA ASP A 85 10.18 -15.00 41.30
C ASP A 85 8.76 -15.38 40.86
N PHE A 86 8.47 -15.23 39.56
CA PHE A 86 7.16 -15.53 38.95
C PHE A 86 7.21 -16.79 38.08
N SER A 87 8.11 -17.73 38.36
CA SER A 87 8.15 -19.02 37.70
C SER A 87 6.90 -19.85 38.03
N ALA A 88 6.11 -20.20 37.01
CA ALA A 88 4.91 -21.02 37.18
C ALA A 88 5.27 -22.47 37.53
N HIS A 89 4.88 -22.96 38.72
CA HIS A 89 5.21 -24.30 39.23
C HIS A 89 4.27 -25.44 38.77
N HIS A 90 3.57 -25.29 37.64
CA HIS A 90 2.70 -26.35 37.12
C HIS A 90 2.97 -26.61 35.63
N ALA A 91 4.06 -27.32 35.35
CA ALA A 91 4.19 -28.10 34.12
C ALA A 91 3.52 -29.46 34.35
N ALA A 92 2.27 -29.61 33.90
CA ALA A 92 1.64 -30.92 33.81
C ALA A 92 2.21 -31.67 32.60
N ALA A 93 2.60 -32.92 32.83
CA ALA A 93 3.35 -33.77 31.91
C ALA A 93 2.67 -33.96 30.55
N VAL A 94 3.37 -33.55 29.48
CA VAL A 94 3.16 -34.02 28.12
C VAL A 94 4.46 -34.63 27.58
N ASP A 95 5.13 -35.42 28.41
CA ASP A 95 6.31 -36.19 28.03
C ASP A 95 5.95 -37.68 27.90
N ALA A 96 5.49 -38.08 26.72
CA ALA A 96 5.50 -39.49 26.32
C ALA A 96 5.81 -39.71 24.82
N VAL A 97 6.15 -38.66 24.06
CA VAL A 97 6.61 -38.80 22.67
C VAL A 97 7.97 -38.11 22.40
N ALA A 98 8.49 -37.35 23.36
CA ALA A 98 9.76 -36.62 23.22
C ALA A 98 11.02 -37.36 23.74
N SER A 99 10.87 -38.52 24.39
CA SER A 99 11.97 -39.19 25.11
C SER A 99 12.84 -40.16 24.30
N ARG A 100 12.83 -40.10 22.95
CA ARG A 100 13.77 -40.86 22.10
C ARG A 100 14.76 -40.02 21.28
N ALA A 101 14.85 -38.72 21.54
CA ALA A 101 15.79 -37.83 20.84
C ALA A 101 16.77 -37.09 21.78
N ALA A 102 16.87 -37.49 23.05
CA ALA A 102 17.76 -36.86 24.01
C ALA A 102 19.14 -37.53 24.04
N SER A 103 19.89 -37.38 22.94
CA SER A 103 21.35 -37.52 22.95
C SER A 103 21.99 -36.70 21.83
N SER A 104 21.86 -35.38 21.87
CA SER A 104 22.89 -34.46 21.37
C SER A 104 22.56 -33.00 21.68
N ALA A 105 23.53 -32.34 22.33
CA ALA A 105 23.77 -30.90 22.42
C ALA A 105 22.70 -30.00 23.06
N SER A 106 23.12 -29.36 24.17
CA SER A 106 22.64 -28.05 24.58
C SER A 106 22.81 -27.06 23.41
N SER A 107 21.74 -26.79 22.67
CA SER A 107 21.72 -25.68 21.72
C SER A 107 20.66 -24.70 22.18
N ALA A 108 21.09 -23.45 22.41
CA ALA A 108 20.15 -22.35 22.54
C ALA A 108 19.17 -22.39 21.35
N PRO A 109 17.89 -22.02 21.54
CA PRO A 109 16.90 -22.07 20.47
C PRO A 109 17.45 -21.39 19.22
N ARG A 110 17.44 -22.08 18.07
CA ARG A 110 17.94 -21.55 16.79
C ARG A 110 17.13 -20.29 16.45
N ARG A 111 17.79 -19.13 16.53
CA ARG A 111 17.21 -17.84 16.14
C ARG A 111 16.99 -17.78 14.63
N TYR A 112 16.00 -17.01 14.17
CA TYR A 112 15.84 -16.76 12.74
C TYR A 112 17.04 -15.96 12.22
N PRO A 113 17.67 -16.40 11.11
CA PRO A 113 18.78 -15.67 10.51
C PRO A 113 18.28 -14.37 9.88
N ALA A 114 19.16 -13.39 9.74
CA ALA A 114 18.88 -12.21 8.91
C ALA A 114 18.98 -12.58 7.43
N CYS A 115 18.07 -12.05 6.61
CA CYS A 115 18.20 -12.11 5.17
C CYS A 115 19.38 -11.24 4.69
N PRO A 116 19.98 -11.54 3.52
CA PRO A 116 20.96 -10.65 2.88
C PRO A 116 20.41 -9.23 2.68
N ALA A 117 21.30 -8.23 2.67
CA ALA A 117 20.94 -6.81 2.59
C ALA A 117 20.13 -6.44 1.33
N GLU A 118 20.33 -7.16 0.23
CA GLU A 118 19.56 -7.00 -1.03
C GLU A 118 18.04 -7.22 -0.86
N TYR A 119 17.62 -7.95 0.18
CA TYR A 119 16.21 -8.18 0.49
C TYR A 119 15.58 -7.05 1.31
N SER A 120 16.30 -5.95 1.61
CA SER A 120 15.76 -4.83 2.40
C SER A 120 14.47 -4.23 1.81
N GLU A 121 14.21 -4.42 0.52
CA GLU A 121 12.98 -3.96 -0.16
C GLU A 121 12.15 -5.12 -0.74
N TYR A 122 12.31 -6.31 -0.16
CA TYR A 122 11.64 -7.52 -0.59
C TYR A 122 10.12 -7.39 -0.51
N THR A 123 9.48 -7.37 -1.68
CA THR A 123 8.03 -7.42 -1.87
C THR A 123 7.68 -8.75 -2.54
N PRO A 124 7.44 -9.83 -1.76
CA PRO A 124 7.40 -11.20 -2.27
C PRO A 124 6.45 -11.38 -3.45
N CYS A 125 5.28 -10.77 -3.38
CA CYS A 125 4.26 -10.92 -4.41
C CYS A 125 4.32 -9.89 -5.54
N GLU A 126 5.29 -8.99 -5.50
CA GLU A 126 5.52 -7.97 -6.54
C GLU A 126 6.95 -8.13 -7.10
N ASP A 127 7.44 -9.38 -7.14
CA ASP A 127 8.78 -9.72 -7.62
C ASP A 127 8.91 -9.52 -9.13
N VAL A 128 9.85 -8.68 -9.55
CA VAL A 128 10.03 -8.30 -10.96
C VAL A 128 10.27 -9.52 -11.85
N LYS A 129 11.16 -10.43 -11.45
CA LYS A 129 11.53 -11.60 -12.26
C LYS A 129 10.35 -12.53 -12.49
N ARG A 130 9.50 -12.71 -11.47
CA ARG A 130 8.27 -13.50 -11.55
C ARG A 130 7.20 -12.78 -12.36
N SER A 131 6.95 -11.51 -12.08
CA SER A 131 5.99 -10.65 -12.78
C SER A 131 6.20 -10.69 -14.30
N LEU A 132 7.45 -10.64 -14.77
CA LEU A 132 7.76 -10.65 -16.20
C LEU A 132 7.26 -11.90 -16.96
N ARG A 133 6.97 -13.02 -16.28
CA ARG A 133 6.47 -14.28 -16.86
C ARG A 133 4.99 -14.23 -17.26
N TYR A 134 4.25 -13.20 -16.85
CA TYR A 134 2.82 -13.07 -17.07
C TYR A 134 2.48 -12.13 -18.26
N PRO A 135 1.27 -12.23 -18.84
CA PRO A 135 0.86 -11.43 -19.98
C PRO A 135 0.96 -9.91 -19.75
N ARG A 136 1.28 -9.18 -20.82
CA ARG A 136 1.31 -7.71 -20.82
C ARG A 136 -0.07 -7.09 -21.03
N ASP A 137 -1.01 -7.83 -21.64
CA ASP A 137 -2.40 -7.39 -21.77
C ASP A 137 -2.98 -7.03 -20.40
N ARG A 138 -3.70 -5.90 -20.35
CA ARG A 138 -4.30 -5.34 -19.13
C ARG A 138 -3.35 -5.24 -17.94
N LEU A 139 -2.04 -5.11 -18.19
CA LEU A 139 -1.02 -5.02 -17.15
C LEU A 139 -1.05 -6.21 -16.17
N VAL A 140 -1.48 -7.41 -16.59
CA VAL A 140 -1.55 -8.59 -15.70
C VAL A 140 -0.20 -8.92 -15.07
N TYR A 141 0.90 -8.67 -15.78
CA TYR A 141 2.25 -8.80 -15.24
C TYR A 141 2.57 -7.89 -14.03
N ARG A 142 1.84 -6.79 -13.84
CA ARG A 142 1.95 -5.90 -12.67
C ARG A 142 0.97 -6.27 -11.55
N GLU A 143 0.16 -7.30 -11.73
CA GLU A 143 -0.61 -7.86 -10.63
C GLU A 143 0.32 -8.56 -9.65
N ARG A 144 -0.21 -8.75 -8.45
CA ARG A 144 0.36 -9.57 -7.40
C ARG A 144 0.53 -11.03 -7.88
N HIS A 145 1.77 -11.52 -7.88
CA HIS A 145 2.15 -12.91 -8.15
C HIS A 145 3.00 -13.44 -6.99
N CYS A 146 2.40 -14.21 -6.09
CA CYS A 146 3.09 -14.64 -4.87
C CYS A 146 3.99 -15.88 -5.06
N PRO A 147 5.10 -15.98 -4.29
CA PRO A 147 5.92 -17.18 -4.23
C PRO A 147 5.18 -18.34 -3.55
N SER A 148 5.44 -19.55 -4.05
CA SER A 148 4.96 -20.78 -3.42
C SER A 148 5.72 -21.06 -2.12
N GLY A 149 5.22 -21.98 -1.27
CA GLY A 149 5.74 -22.19 0.09
C GLY A 149 7.25 -22.48 0.18
N ARG A 150 7.86 -23.10 -0.84
CA ARG A 150 9.31 -23.40 -0.88
C ARG A 150 10.18 -22.22 -1.31
N GLU A 151 9.61 -21.24 -2.02
CA GLU A 151 10.33 -20.07 -2.53
C GLU A 151 10.35 -18.91 -1.52
N ARG A 152 9.62 -19.05 -0.40
CA ARG A 152 9.51 -18.01 0.62
C ARG A 152 10.74 -17.95 1.49
N LEU A 153 11.19 -16.74 1.77
CA LEU A 153 12.28 -16.48 2.69
C LEU A 153 11.90 -16.95 4.10
N ARG A 154 12.82 -17.67 4.75
CA ARG A 154 12.72 -18.12 6.15
C ARG A 154 13.74 -17.38 7.02
N CYS A 155 13.88 -16.08 6.77
CA CYS A 155 14.81 -15.17 7.44
C CYS A 155 14.11 -13.84 7.71
N LEU A 156 14.64 -13.07 8.67
CA LEU A 156 14.14 -11.73 9.01
C LEU A 156 14.68 -10.73 8.00
N VAL A 157 13.81 -9.88 7.42
CA VAL A 157 14.21 -8.89 6.42
C VAL A 157 14.82 -7.66 7.11
N PRO A 158 16.10 -7.30 6.84
CA PRO A 158 16.72 -6.14 7.47
C PRO A 158 16.09 -4.81 7.01
N ALA A 159 16.16 -3.80 7.89
CA ALA A 159 16.07 -2.41 7.45
C ALA A 159 17.35 -2.01 6.69
N PRO A 160 17.29 -1.05 5.75
CA PRO A 160 18.48 -0.59 5.04
C PRO A 160 19.52 -0.02 6.01
N ALA A 161 20.78 -0.03 5.61
CA ALA A 161 21.84 0.53 6.43
C ALA A 161 21.62 2.03 6.65
N GLY A 162 21.75 2.48 7.90
CA GLY A 162 21.48 3.88 8.27
C GLY A 162 19.99 4.24 8.36
N TYR A 163 19.07 3.27 8.31
CA TYR A 163 17.64 3.50 8.56
C TYR A 163 17.42 4.33 9.83
N ARG A 164 16.39 5.18 9.81
CA ARG A 164 15.99 5.98 10.96
C ARG A 164 14.48 5.93 11.11
N ASN A 165 14.01 6.10 12.34
CA ASN A 165 12.58 6.20 12.57
C ASN A 165 11.98 7.38 11.80
N PRO A 166 10.82 7.20 11.15
CA PRO A 166 10.11 8.28 10.48
C PRO A 166 9.80 9.44 11.42
N PHE A 167 9.66 10.64 10.85
CA PHE A 167 9.24 11.81 11.62
C PHE A 167 7.81 11.60 12.19
N PRO A 168 7.44 12.30 13.27
CA PRO A 168 6.05 12.34 13.69
C PRO A 168 5.17 13.06 12.66
N TRP A 169 3.92 12.64 12.53
CA TRP A 169 2.91 13.40 11.80
C TRP A 169 2.59 14.70 12.59
N PRO A 170 2.38 15.86 11.94
CA PRO A 170 2.31 16.07 10.49
C PRO A 170 3.65 16.34 9.81
N ALA A 171 4.77 16.44 10.52
CA ALA A 171 6.07 16.74 9.91
C ALA A 171 6.44 15.70 8.84
N SER A 172 6.19 14.41 9.12
CA SER A 172 6.44 13.31 8.16
C SER A 172 5.67 13.45 6.85
N ARG A 173 4.58 14.23 6.81
CA ARG A 173 3.86 14.52 5.57
C ARG A 173 4.78 15.10 4.51
N ASP A 174 5.74 15.95 4.89
CA ASP A 174 6.54 16.72 3.94
C ASP A 174 8.01 16.31 3.92
N VAL A 175 8.43 15.35 4.77
CA VAL A 175 9.82 14.96 4.91
C VAL A 175 9.99 13.47 5.26
N ALA A 176 10.99 12.83 4.65
CA ALA A 176 11.46 11.49 4.99
C ALA A 176 13.00 11.45 5.04
N TRP A 177 13.57 10.44 5.68
CA TRP A 177 15.02 10.23 5.65
C TRP A 177 15.47 9.61 4.33
N PHE A 178 16.56 10.13 3.75
CA PHE A 178 17.13 9.56 2.53
C PHE A 178 17.56 8.10 2.74
N ALA A 179 18.15 7.78 3.89
CA ALA A 179 18.64 6.43 4.20
C ALA A 179 17.52 5.37 4.30
N ASN A 180 16.26 5.77 4.49
CA ASN A 180 15.14 4.83 4.53
C ASN A 180 14.72 4.35 3.14
N VAL A 181 14.98 5.17 2.11
CA VAL A 181 14.65 4.92 0.71
C VAL A 181 15.80 5.45 -0.16
N PRO A 182 16.97 4.77 -0.17
CA PRO A 182 18.21 5.31 -0.74
C PRO A 182 18.27 5.25 -2.28
N HIS A 183 17.15 5.56 -2.95
CA HIS A 183 17.00 5.59 -4.40
C HIS A 183 17.18 7.00 -4.94
N LYS A 184 18.19 7.21 -5.78
CA LYS A 184 18.51 8.54 -6.32
C LYS A 184 17.80 8.82 -7.64
N GLU A 185 17.43 7.77 -8.37
CA GLU A 185 16.91 7.81 -9.73
C GLU A 185 15.64 8.67 -9.80
N LEU A 186 14.65 8.41 -8.94
CA LEU A 186 13.42 9.20 -8.91
C LEU A 186 13.66 10.64 -8.43
N THR A 187 14.64 10.85 -7.55
CA THR A 187 15.00 12.19 -7.07
C THR A 187 15.66 13.04 -8.15
N VAL A 188 16.40 12.41 -9.08
CA VAL A 188 17.07 13.07 -10.20
C VAL A 188 16.11 13.28 -11.37
N GLU A 189 15.36 12.25 -11.76
CA GLU A 189 14.45 12.31 -12.92
C GLU A 189 13.22 13.20 -12.68
N LYS A 190 12.73 13.31 -11.44
CA LYS A 190 11.53 14.10 -11.09
C LYS A 190 11.82 15.41 -10.36
N ALA A 191 13.10 15.80 -10.23
CA ALA A 191 13.50 17.06 -9.60
C ALA A 191 12.78 18.28 -10.20
N VAL A 192 12.62 18.31 -11.53
CA VAL A 192 11.99 19.42 -12.27
C VAL A 192 10.49 19.56 -11.97
N GLN A 193 9.82 18.48 -11.54
CA GLN A 193 8.37 18.46 -11.30
C GLN A 193 7.99 18.85 -9.87
N ASN A 194 8.97 19.24 -9.02
CA ASN A 194 8.76 19.53 -7.60
C ASN A 194 8.08 18.38 -6.83
N TRP A 195 8.33 17.13 -7.21
CA TRP A 195 7.78 15.97 -6.48
C TRP A 195 8.59 15.65 -5.23
N ILE A 196 9.91 15.60 -5.37
CA ILE A 196 10.86 15.30 -4.30
C ILE A 196 12.09 16.19 -4.48
N ARG A 197 12.63 16.71 -3.37
CA ARG A 197 13.93 17.40 -3.33
C ARG A 197 14.84 16.71 -2.32
N VAL A 198 16.07 16.41 -2.71
CA VAL A 198 17.10 15.94 -1.78
C VAL A 198 17.67 17.15 -1.03
N ASP A 199 17.68 17.08 0.30
CA ASP A 199 18.21 18.12 1.18
C ASP A 199 19.07 17.45 2.27
N GLY A 200 20.37 17.33 1.99
CA GLY A 200 21.30 16.61 2.87
C GLY A 200 20.90 15.14 3.07
N ASP A 201 20.60 14.77 4.32
CA ASP A 201 20.15 13.43 4.70
C ASP A 201 18.62 13.24 4.62
N LYS A 202 17.89 14.20 4.06
CA LYS A 202 16.43 14.23 3.98
C LYS A 202 15.92 14.29 2.54
N LEU A 203 14.72 13.79 2.37
CA LEU A 203 13.89 13.93 1.19
C LEU A 203 12.72 14.85 1.55
N ARG A 204 12.54 15.93 0.80
CA ARG A 204 11.42 16.87 0.97
C ARG A 204 10.37 16.69 -0.10
N PHE A 205 9.11 16.71 0.31
CA PHE A 205 7.94 16.52 -0.54
C PHE A 205 7.10 17.79 -0.46
N PRO A 206 7.30 18.77 -1.36
CA PRO A 206 6.60 20.05 -1.28
C PRO A 206 5.10 19.94 -1.68
N GLY A 207 4.59 18.71 -1.85
CA GLY A 207 3.23 18.44 -2.29
C GLY A 207 2.96 18.88 -3.73
N GLY A 208 4.01 19.19 -4.51
CA GLY A 208 3.92 19.70 -5.89
C GLY A 208 3.90 18.59 -6.94
N GLY A 209 3.34 18.91 -8.10
CA GLY A 209 3.28 18.00 -9.24
C GLY A 209 2.61 18.62 -10.44
N THR A 210 2.64 17.91 -11.58
CA THR A 210 2.21 18.49 -12.86
C THR A 210 0.76 18.98 -12.86
N MET A 211 -0.12 18.31 -12.09
CA MET A 211 -1.52 18.72 -11.95
C MET A 211 -1.82 19.65 -10.78
N PHE A 212 -0.85 19.86 -9.90
CA PHE A 212 -0.99 20.69 -8.72
C PHE A 212 0.24 21.60 -8.60
N PRO A 213 0.40 22.56 -9.55
CA PRO A 213 1.57 23.44 -9.61
C PRO A 213 1.68 24.36 -8.38
N HIS A 214 0.55 24.65 -7.72
CA HIS A 214 0.50 25.41 -6.47
C HIS A 214 0.47 24.52 -5.22
N GLY A 215 0.72 23.20 -5.38
CA GLY A 215 0.68 22.21 -4.30
C GLY A 215 -0.67 21.51 -4.17
N ALA A 216 -0.64 20.31 -3.58
CA ALA A 216 -1.81 19.44 -3.40
C ALA A 216 -2.91 20.09 -2.55
N ASP A 217 -2.55 20.94 -1.57
CA ASP A 217 -3.51 21.63 -0.72
C ASP A 217 -4.45 22.55 -1.51
N ALA A 218 -3.88 23.44 -2.33
CA ALA A 218 -4.63 24.35 -3.18
C ALA A 218 -5.48 23.60 -4.22
N TYR A 219 -4.96 22.49 -4.75
CA TYR A 219 -5.72 21.63 -5.66
C TYR A 219 -6.92 20.97 -4.96
N ILE A 220 -6.78 20.56 -3.70
CA ILE A 220 -7.90 20.04 -2.91
C ILE A 220 -8.94 21.16 -2.65
N ASP A 221 -8.51 22.40 -2.43
CA ASP A 221 -9.42 23.54 -2.31
C ASP A 221 -10.20 23.80 -3.61
N ASP A 222 -9.56 23.63 -4.77
CA ASP A 222 -10.23 23.70 -6.06
C ASP A 222 -11.29 22.60 -6.22
N ILE A 223 -11.02 21.37 -5.75
CA ILE A 223 -12.02 20.30 -5.67
C ILE A 223 -13.15 20.69 -4.69
N GLY A 224 -12.82 21.31 -3.56
CA GLY A 224 -13.78 21.77 -2.54
C GLY A 224 -14.76 22.82 -3.05
N LYS A 225 -14.41 23.55 -4.12
CA LYS A 225 -15.34 24.46 -4.83
C LYS A 225 -16.35 23.71 -5.70
N LEU A 226 -16.07 22.46 -6.07
CA LEU A 226 -16.91 21.64 -6.94
C LEU A 226 -17.81 20.67 -6.18
N ILE A 227 -17.34 20.13 -5.05
CA ILE A 227 -18.05 19.15 -4.21
C ILE A 227 -17.80 19.39 -2.71
N PRO A 228 -18.72 18.98 -1.82
CA PRO A 228 -18.56 19.22 -0.38
C PRO A 228 -17.50 18.30 0.23
N LEU A 229 -16.34 18.87 0.59
CA LEU A 229 -15.26 18.16 1.28
C LEU A 229 -15.29 18.29 2.81
N HIS A 230 -16.06 19.24 3.35
CA HIS A 230 -16.02 19.61 4.78
C HIS A 230 -17.28 19.26 5.59
N ASP A 231 -18.35 18.81 4.94
CA ASP A 231 -19.63 18.56 5.62
C ASP A 231 -19.72 17.16 6.28
N GLY A 232 -18.65 16.37 6.20
CA GLY A 232 -18.57 15.01 6.70
C GLY A 232 -19.26 13.96 5.81
N SER A 233 -19.77 14.33 4.63
CA SER A 233 -20.34 13.36 3.68
C SER A 233 -19.27 12.42 3.11
N ILE A 234 -18.07 12.95 2.87
CA ILE A 234 -16.89 12.21 2.40
C ILE A 234 -15.97 11.97 3.60
N ARG A 235 -15.64 10.70 3.87
CA ARG A 235 -14.66 10.29 4.89
C ARG A 235 -13.56 9.40 4.32
N THR A 236 -13.88 8.62 3.29
CA THR A 236 -12.97 7.63 2.71
C THR A 236 -12.77 7.91 1.23
N ALA A 237 -11.51 7.99 0.82
CA ALA A 237 -11.13 8.24 -0.57
C ALA A 237 -10.20 7.14 -1.10
N LEU A 238 -10.38 6.77 -2.37
CA LEU A 238 -9.48 5.89 -3.10
C LEU A 238 -8.69 6.69 -4.12
N ASP A 239 -7.36 6.59 -4.10
CA ASP A 239 -6.48 7.38 -4.94
C ASP A 239 -5.69 6.46 -5.89
N THR A 240 -6.00 6.57 -7.18
CA THR A 240 -5.55 5.62 -8.20
C THR A 240 -4.35 6.17 -8.97
N GLY A 241 -3.28 5.37 -9.08
CA GLY A 241 -2.06 5.75 -9.81
C GLY A 241 -1.32 6.92 -9.15
N CYS A 242 -1.41 7.05 -7.83
CA CYS A 242 -0.81 8.15 -7.12
C CYS A 242 0.67 7.88 -6.86
N GLY A 243 1.55 8.73 -7.40
CA GLY A 243 2.99 8.56 -7.28
C GLY A 243 3.46 8.54 -5.83
N VAL A 244 3.70 9.71 -5.24
CA VAL A 244 4.14 9.83 -3.83
C VAL A 244 2.98 10.13 -2.86
N ALA A 245 1.75 9.79 -3.23
CA ALA A 245 0.54 9.96 -2.40
C ALA A 245 0.25 11.40 -1.91
N SER A 246 0.73 12.45 -2.60
CA SER A 246 0.60 13.84 -2.13
C SER A 246 -0.87 14.27 -1.93
N TRP A 247 -1.77 13.90 -2.84
CA TRP A 247 -3.20 14.21 -2.67
C TRP A 247 -3.77 13.57 -1.40
N GLY A 248 -3.52 12.28 -1.21
CA GLY A 248 -3.93 11.56 0.00
C GLY A 248 -3.33 12.12 1.29
N ALA A 249 -2.07 12.56 1.24
CA ALA A 249 -1.36 13.13 2.39
C ALA A 249 -1.99 14.43 2.90
N TYR A 250 -2.46 15.30 1.99
CA TYR A 250 -3.06 16.59 2.36
C TYR A 250 -4.55 16.47 2.71
N LEU A 251 -5.25 15.44 2.22
CA LEU A 251 -6.67 15.22 2.52
C LEU A 251 -6.98 14.97 4.00
N LEU A 252 -6.03 14.43 4.78
CA LEU A 252 -6.27 14.14 6.19
C LEU A 252 -6.65 15.40 6.99
N SER A 253 -6.16 16.57 6.57
CA SER A 253 -6.54 17.87 7.16
C SER A 253 -8.00 18.28 6.91
N ARG A 254 -8.69 17.63 5.96
CA ARG A 254 -10.14 17.76 5.74
C ARG A 254 -10.94 16.61 6.38
N ASP A 255 -10.35 15.87 7.32
CA ASP A 255 -10.93 14.64 7.88
C ASP A 255 -11.28 13.58 6.82
N ILE A 256 -10.57 13.56 5.70
CA ILE A 256 -10.72 12.55 4.65
C ILE A 256 -9.52 11.62 4.67
N LEU A 257 -9.78 10.34 4.91
CA LEU A 257 -8.78 9.29 4.94
C LEU A 257 -8.68 8.67 3.55
N ALA A 258 -7.55 8.89 2.89
CA ALA A 258 -7.27 8.37 1.56
C ALA A 258 -6.45 7.08 1.62
N MET A 259 -6.76 6.16 0.71
CA MET A 259 -5.94 4.99 0.42
C MET A 259 -5.40 5.11 -1.00
N SER A 260 -4.09 5.31 -1.14
CA SER A 260 -3.43 5.41 -2.43
C SER A 260 -2.93 4.05 -2.90
N PHE A 261 -2.99 3.78 -4.20
CA PHE A 261 -2.28 2.64 -4.77
C PHE A 261 -1.64 2.96 -6.11
N ALA A 262 -0.50 2.34 -6.34
CA ALA A 262 0.24 2.39 -7.59
C ALA A 262 0.96 1.05 -7.80
N PRO A 263 1.22 0.64 -9.06
CA PRO A 263 2.03 -0.54 -9.32
C PRO A 263 3.45 -0.30 -8.81
N ARG A 264 4.19 -1.37 -8.53
CA ARG A 264 5.64 -1.26 -8.30
C ARG A 264 6.26 -0.62 -9.54
N ASP A 265 6.85 0.56 -9.36
CA ASP A 265 7.34 1.36 -10.47
C ASP A 265 8.76 0.93 -10.88
N SER A 266 9.16 1.33 -12.09
CA SER A 266 10.53 1.12 -12.60
C SER A 266 11.58 1.93 -11.85
N HIS A 267 11.16 2.93 -11.06
CA HIS A 267 12.01 3.72 -10.18
C HIS A 267 11.92 3.25 -8.71
N GLU A 268 11.38 2.04 -8.53
CA GLU A 268 11.42 1.18 -7.34
C GLU A 268 10.76 1.67 -6.05
N ALA A 269 10.40 2.95 -5.89
CA ALA A 269 10.15 3.54 -4.58
C ALA A 269 8.90 4.43 -4.41
N GLN A 270 8.05 4.63 -5.43
CA GLN A 270 6.92 5.59 -5.32
C GLN A 270 6.01 5.38 -4.09
N VAL A 271 5.47 4.16 -3.95
CA VAL A 271 4.65 3.79 -2.80
C VAL A 271 5.47 3.80 -1.51
N GLN A 272 6.74 3.39 -1.55
CA GLN A 272 7.62 3.39 -0.37
C GLN A 272 7.85 4.80 0.17
N PHE A 273 8.00 5.83 -0.68
CA PHE A 273 8.08 7.22 -0.23
C PHE A 273 6.81 7.66 0.50
N ALA A 274 5.63 7.28 0.00
CA ALA A 274 4.37 7.57 0.68
C ALA A 274 4.31 6.90 2.07
N LEU A 275 4.72 5.64 2.13
CA LEU A 275 4.74 4.87 3.37
C LEU A 275 5.68 5.48 4.41
N GLU A 276 6.92 5.83 4.04
CA GLU A 276 7.90 6.47 4.96
C GLU A 276 7.46 7.84 5.47
N ARG A 277 6.51 8.49 4.80
CA ARG A 277 5.85 9.74 5.23
C ARG A 277 4.65 9.50 6.16
N GLY A 278 4.24 8.25 6.32
CA GLY A 278 3.05 7.85 7.08
C GLY A 278 1.74 8.02 6.32
N VAL A 279 1.79 8.09 4.99
CA VAL A 279 0.60 8.23 4.14
C VAL A 279 0.10 6.83 3.75
N PRO A 280 -1.19 6.50 3.94
CA PRO A 280 -1.72 5.18 3.59
C PRO A 280 -1.59 4.91 2.09
N ALA A 281 -0.76 3.94 1.74
CA ALA A 281 -0.56 3.52 0.37
C ALA A 281 -0.30 2.00 0.28
N MET A 282 -0.55 1.42 -0.89
CA MET A 282 -0.26 0.01 -1.16
C MET A 282 0.25 -0.17 -2.60
N ILE A 283 0.95 -1.28 -2.83
CA ILE A 283 1.28 -1.71 -4.19
C ILE A 283 0.01 -2.33 -4.78
N GLY A 284 -0.41 -1.86 -5.95
CA GLY A 284 -1.62 -2.36 -6.60
C GLY A 284 -1.83 -1.79 -7.98
N VAL A 285 -2.67 -2.46 -8.77
CA VAL A 285 -2.97 -2.05 -10.14
C VAL A 285 -4.42 -2.41 -10.50
N LEU A 286 -5.04 -1.60 -11.34
CA LEU A 286 -6.28 -1.99 -12.03
C LEU A 286 -5.90 -2.78 -13.28
N ALA A 287 -6.16 -4.10 -13.27
CA ALA A 287 -5.74 -5.03 -14.31
C ALA A 287 -6.84 -6.05 -14.66
N SER A 288 -6.78 -7.27 -14.13
CA SER A 288 -7.77 -8.33 -14.32
C SER A 288 -8.48 -8.76 -13.02
N ASN A 289 -7.87 -8.55 -11.86
CA ASN A 289 -8.49 -8.81 -10.54
C ASN A 289 -9.19 -7.56 -9.99
N ARG A 290 -10.22 -7.78 -9.17
CA ARG A 290 -10.86 -6.74 -8.36
C ARG A 290 -9.84 -6.14 -7.39
N LEU A 291 -10.06 -4.89 -7.01
CA LEU A 291 -9.36 -4.27 -5.90
C LEU A 291 -9.71 -5.01 -4.60
N THR A 292 -8.77 -5.03 -3.65
CA THR A 292 -8.84 -5.76 -2.38
C THR A 292 -9.78 -5.12 -1.34
N TYR A 293 -10.80 -4.40 -1.82
CA TYR A 293 -11.80 -3.70 -1.02
C TYR A 293 -13.21 -4.24 -1.28
N PRO A 294 -14.06 -4.31 -0.24
CA PRO A 294 -15.46 -4.70 -0.41
C PRO A 294 -16.21 -3.67 -1.25
N ALA A 295 -17.40 -4.06 -1.75
CA ALA A 295 -18.25 -3.11 -2.44
C ALA A 295 -18.70 -1.99 -1.50
N ARG A 296 -18.82 -0.77 -2.02
CA ARG A 296 -19.28 0.42 -1.29
C ARG A 296 -18.38 0.78 -0.09
N ALA A 297 -17.07 0.65 -0.26
CA ALA A 297 -16.03 0.95 0.73
C ALA A 297 -15.61 2.44 0.75
N PHE A 298 -15.70 3.15 -0.38
CA PHE A 298 -15.22 4.53 -0.52
C PHE A 298 -16.33 5.52 -0.85
N ASP A 299 -16.21 6.76 -0.36
CA ASP A 299 -17.13 7.86 -0.67
C ASP A 299 -16.70 8.59 -1.95
N MET A 300 -15.40 8.56 -2.26
CA MET A 300 -14.80 9.25 -3.39
C MET A 300 -13.65 8.44 -3.97
N ALA A 301 -13.45 8.55 -5.29
CA ALA A 301 -12.28 8.03 -6.00
C ALA A 301 -11.62 9.14 -6.81
N HIS A 302 -10.30 9.12 -6.92
CA HIS A 302 -9.50 10.13 -7.59
C HIS A 302 -8.47 9.51 -8.52
N CYS A 303 -8.27 10.15 -9.67
CA CYS A 303 -7.17 9.91 -10.59
C CYS A 303 -6.66 11.25 -11.09
N SER A 304 -5.37 11.52 -10.91
CA SER A 304 -4.68 12.66 -11.53
C SER A 304 -3.58 12.13 -12.43
N ARG A 305 -3.76 12.19 -13.76
CA ARG A 305 -2.83 11.65 -14.77
C ARG A 305 -2.39 10.21 -14.48
N CYS A 306 -3.31 9.37 -14.00
CA CYS A 306 -3.00 8.00 -13.59
C CYS A 306 -2.71 7.02 -14.76
N LEU A 307 -2.90 7.47 -16.01
CA LEU A 307 -2.72 6.66 -17.24
C LEU A 307 -3.56 5.38 -17.29
N ILE A 308 -4.62 5.30 -16.49
CA ILE A 308 -5.59 4.21 -16.54
C ILE A 308 -6.53 4.48 -17.72
N PRO A 309 -6.63 3.58 -18.70
CA PRO A 309 -7.49 3.78 -19.86
C PRO A 309 -8.94 3.44 -19.49
N TRP A 310 -9.61 4.37 -18.81
CA TRP A 310 -10.94 4.21 -18.22
C TRP A 310 -12.05 3.76 -19.20
N HIS A 311 -11.87 4.04 -20.49
CA HIS A 311 -12.83 3.72 -21.55
C HIS A 311 -12.59 2.35 -22.21
N LEU A 312 -11.43 1.72 -22.02
CA LEU A 312 -11.09 0.45 -22.66
C LEU A 312 -11.68 -0.75 -21.92
N TYR A 313 -11.59 -1.92 -22.56
CA TYR A 313 -12.02 -3.21 -21.99
C TYR A 313 -13.49 -3.20 -21.54
N ASP A 314 -14.37 -2.63 -22.36
CA ASP A 314 -15.80 -2.47 -22.05
C ASP A 314 -16.07 -1.68 -20.74
N GLY A 315 -15.16 -0.76 -20.39
CA GLY A 315 -15.28 0.07 -19.19
C GLY A 315 -14.94 -0.66 -17.88
N LEU A 316 -14.23 -1.78 -17.94
CA LEU A 316 -13.93 -2.67 -16.81
C LEU A 316 -13.41 -1.92 -15.56
N TYR A 317 -12.52 -0.95 -15.76
CA TYR A 317 -11.91 -0.20 -14.66
C TYR A 317 -12.89 0.78 -14.00
N LEU A 318 -13.76 1.42 -14.77
CA LEU A 318 -14.84 2.25 -14.22
C LEU A 318 -15.92 1.40 -13.53
N ILE A 319 -16.18 0.19 -14.03
CA ILE A 319 -17.06 -0.78 -13.37
C ILE A 319 -16.51 -1.19 -11.99
N GLU A 320 -15.20 -1.40 -11.88
CA GLU A 320 -14.58 -1.71 -10.60
C GLU A 320 -14.62 -0.52 -9.62
N LEU A 321 -14.39 0.70 -10.11
CA LEU A 321 -14.63 1.91 -9.31
C LEU A 321 -16.10 2.02 -8.87
N ASP A 322 -17.05 1.72 -9.76
CA ASP A 322 -18.46 1.68 -9.40
C ASP A 322 -18.72 0.70 -8.27
N ARG A 323 -18.18 -0.52 -8.31
CA ARG A 323 -18.34 -1.52 -7.25
C ARG A 323 -17.87 -0.99 -5.89
N VAL A 324 -16.67 -0.41 -5.82
CA VAL A 324 -16.07 0.03 -4.54
C VAL A 324 -16.62 1.36 -4.04
N LEU A 325 -17.20 2.20 -4.90
CA LEU A 325 -17.84 3.45 -4.50
C LEU A 325 -19.23 3.24 -3.89
N ARG A 326 -19.50 4.00 -2.83
CA ARG A 326 -20.84 4.10 -2.23
C ARG A 326 -21.83 4.73 -3.22
N PRO A 327 -23.13 4.39 -3.15
CA PRO A 327 -24.14 5.07 -3.95
C PRO A 327 -24.14 6.58 -3.65
N GLY A 328 -24.16 7.40 -4.68
CA GLY A 328 -23.98 8.86 -4.56
C GLY A 328 -22.53 9.34 -4.45
N GLY A 329 -21.55 8.43 -4.44
CA GLY A 329 -20.13 8.75 -4.36
C GLY A 329 -19.58 9.46 -5.59
N TYR A 330 -18.42 10.09 -5.42
CA TYR A 330 -17.79 10.92 -6.45
C TYR A 330 -16.61 10.23 -7.11
N TRP A 331 -16.40 10.52 -8.38
CA TRP A 331 -15.17 10.21 -9.09
C TRP A 331 -14.59 11.48 -9.71
N ILE A 332 -13.32 11.72 -9.43
CA ILE A 332 -12.58 12.89 -9.88
C ILE A 332 -11.50 12.41 -10.85
N LEU A 333 -11.51 12.97 -12.06
CA LEU A 333 -10.46 12.77 -13.05
C LEU A 333 -9.81 14.11 -13.37
N SER A 334 -8.49 14.14 -13.31
CA SER A 334 -7.71 15.33 -13.60
C SER A 334 -6.52 15.11 -14.52
N GLY A 335 -6.26 16.11 -15.36
CA GLY A 335 -5.29 16.04 -16.46
C GLY A 335 -5.88 15.46 -17.74
N PRO A 336 -5.04 15.06 -18.72
CA PRO A 336 -5.52 14.59 -20.02
C PRO A 336 -6.50 13.41 -19.85
N PRO A 337 -7.62 13.39 -20.58
CA PRO A 337 -7.99 14.35 -21.63
C PRO A 337 -8.75 15.60 -21.15
N ILE A 338 -9.03 15.76 -19.85
CA ILE A 338 -9.81 16.90 -19.34
C ILE A 338 -9.11 18.22 -19.65
N ASN A 339 -9.87 19.23 -20.10
CA ASN A 339 -9.37 20.55 -20.51
C ASN A 339 -8.50 20.56 -21.79
N TRP A 340 -8.60 19.53 -22.63
CA TRP A 340 -7.86 19.44 -23.90
C TRP A 340 -8.05 20.65 -24.84
N LYS A 341 -9.23 21.30 -24.77
CA LYS A 341 -9.55 22.51 -25.56
C LYS A 341 -8.54 23.63 -25.31
N LYS A 342 -8.06 23.74 -24.07
CA LYS A 342 -7.06 24.73 -23.64
C LYS A 342 -5.65 24.18 -23.73
N TYR A 343 -5.43 22.94 -23.26
CA TYR A 343 -4.12 22.32 -23.15
C TYR A 343 -4.06 21.04 -23.98
N TRP A 344 -3.45 21.09 -25.17
CA TRP A 344 -3.22 19.88 -26.00
C TRP A 344 -1.78 19.84 -26.52
N LYS A 345 -1.23 20.99 -26.92
CA LYS A 345 0.16 21.13 -27.41
C LYS A 345 1.19 20.63 -26.40
N GLY A 346 1.00 20.96 -25.12
CA GLY A 346 1.92 20.54 -24.05
C GLY A 346 1.87 19.05 -23.69
N TRP A 347 0.97 18.28 -24.30
CA TRP A 347 0.85 16.84 -24.09
C TRP A 347 1.28 16.02 -25.31
N GLU A 348 1.76 16.67 -26.37
CA GLU A 348 2.20 16.02 -27.61
C GLU A 348 1.12 15.12 -28.24
N ARG A 349 -0.16 15.49 -28.07
CA ARG A 349 -1.33 14.77 -28.59
C ARG A 349 -2.23 15.71 -29.39
N SER A 350 -2.99 15.16 -30.34
CA SER A 350 -3.92 15.97 -31.14
C SER A 350 -5.20 16.28 -30.37
N LYS A 351 -5.92 17.33 -30.81
CA LYS A 351 -7.22 17.69 -30.24
C LYS A 351 -8.24 16.58 -30.44
N GLU A 352 -8.20 15.96 -31.62
CA GLU A 352 -9.13 14.91 -32.04
C GLU A 352 -8.97 13.67 -31.17
N ASP A 353 -7.72 13.28 -30.88
CA ASP A 353 -7.39 12.14 -30.01
C ASP A 353 -7.86 12.39 -28.57
N LEU A 354 -7.55 13.56 -28.00
CA LEU A 354 -7.97 13.91 -26.64
C LEU A 354 -9.50 14.03 -26.53
N ASN A 355 -10.16 14.63 -27.54
CA ASN A 355 -11.61 14.71 -27.57
C ASN A 355 -12.24 13.31 -27.64
N ALA A 356 -11.75 12.44 -28.52
CA ALA A 356 -12.23 11.08 -28.67
C ALA A 356 -12.06 10.28 -27.36
N GLU A 357 -10.92 10.44 -26.68
CA GLU A 357 -10.70 9.80 -25.38
C GLU A 357 -11.68 10.31 -24.32
N GLN A 358 -11.88 11.62 -24.20
CA GLN A 358 -12.84 12.19 -23.25
C GLN A 358 -14.27 11.72 -23.55
N GLU A 359 -14.69 11.75 -24.82
CA GLU A 359 -16.00 11.28 -25.25
C GLU A 359 -16.23 9.80 -24.94
N ALA A 360 -15.21 8.97 -25.12
CA ALA A 360 -15.26 7.54 -24.81
C ALA A 360 -15.38 7.29 -23.29
N ILE A 361 -14.62 8.03 -22.46
CA ILE A 361 -14.73 7.97 -20.99
C ILE A 361 -16.14 8.37 -20.56
N GLU A 362 -16.65 9.48 -21.10
CA GLU A 362 -17.99 9.94 -20.78
C GLU A 362 -19.08 8.97 -21.27
N ALA A 363 -18.87 8.26 -22.38
CA ALA A 363 -19.79 7.24 -22.86
C ALA A 363 -19.87 6.05 -21.88
N VAL A 364 -18.73 5.59 -21.36
CA VAL A 364 -18.72 4.55 -20.31
C VAL A 364 -19.37 5.06 -19.02
N ALA A 365 -19.06 6.27 -18.56
CA ALA A 365 -19.71 6.85 -17.39
C ALA A 365 -21.23 6.93 -17.56
N ARG A 366 -21.73 7.37 -18.72
CA ARG A 366 -23.16 7.38 -19.06
C ARG A 366 -23.78 5.98 -19.08
N SER A 367 -23.05 4.96 -19.57
CA SER A 367 -23.53 3.58 -19.59
C SER A 367 -23.68 2.99 -18.16
N LEU A 368 -22.93 3.53 -17.20
CA LEU A 368 -23.05 3.25 -15.76
C LEU A 368 -24.08 4.16 -15.05
N CYS A 369 -24.77 5.04 -15.79
CA CYS A 369 -25.68 6.07 -15.27
C CYS A 369 -25.02 7.11 -14.37
N TRP A 370 -23.71 7.30 -14.49
CA TRP A 370 -23.03 8.37 -13.80
C TRP A 370 -23.30 9.70 -14.49
N LYS A 371 -23.38 10.77 -13.68
CA LYS A 371 -23.59 12.13 -14.17
C LYS A 371 -22.30 12.93 -13.99
N LYS A 372 -21.79 13.56 -15.05
CA LYS A 372 -20.78 14.61 -14.92
C LYS A 372 -21.45 15.83 -14.28
N ILE A 373 -21.09 16.13 -13.04
CA ILE A 373 -21.73 17.19 -12.25
C ILE A 373 -21.01 18.53 -12.38
N LYS A 374 -19.69 18.48 -12.58
CA LYS A 374 -18.83 19.66 -12.67
C LYS A 374 -17.63 19.36 -13.59
N GLU A 375 -17.17 20.38 -14.29
CA GLU A 375 -15.90 20.40 -15.01
C GLU A 375 -15.37 21.84 -14.91
N ALA A 376 -14.18 22.01 -14.34
CA ALA A 376 -13.57 23.32 -14.14
C ALA A 376 -12.05 23.20 -14.24
N GLY A 377 -11.46 23.95 -15.17
CA GLY A 377 -10.04 23.81 -15.48
C GLY A 377 -9.71 22.35 -15.80
N ASP A 378 -8.68 21.81 -15.15
CA ASP A 378 -8.22 20.44 -15.37
C ASP A 378 -8.93 19.38 -14.50
N ILE A 379 -10.07 19.74 -13.89
CA ILE A 379 -10.82 18.86 -12.98
C ILE A 379 -12.20 18.58 -13.56
N ALA A 380 -12.52 17.30 -13.72
CA ALA A 380 -13.88 16.86 -14.01
C ALA A 380 -14.37 15.92 -12.90
N VAL A 381 -15.63 16.10 -12.50
CA VAL A 381 -16.24 15.36 -11.40
C VAL A 381 -17.51 14.68 -11.88
N TRP A 382 -17.58 13.36 -11.68
CA TRP A 382 -18.76 12.54 -11.90
C TRP A 382 -19.32 12.10 -10.56
N GLN A 383 -20.64 11.87 -10.55
CA GLN A 383 -21.34 11.30 -9.42
C GLN A 383 -22.03 10.00 -9.82
N LYS A 384 -21.74 8.94 -9.07
CA LYS A 384 -22.44 7.66 -9.15
C LYS A 384 -23.89 7.84 -8.71
N PRO A 385 -24.90 7.21 -9.34
CA PRO A 385 -26.28 7.32 -8.90
C PRO A 385 -26.48 6.77 -7.48
N ALA A 386 -27.43 7.36 -6.74
CA ALA A 386 -27.77 6.92 -5.39
C ALA A 386 -28.49 5.55 -5.36
N ASN A 387 -29.10 5.15 -6.48
CA ASN A 387 -29.80 3.88 -6.68
C ASN A 387 -29.96 3.61 -8.19
N HIS A 388 -30.54 2.45 -8.56
CA HIS A 388 -30.78 2.11 -9.96
C HIS A 388 -32.19 2.45 -10.47
N ALA A 389 -33.07 3.06 -9.68
CA ALA A 389 -34.48 3.29 -10.03
C ALA A 389 -34.62 4.21 -11.27
N GLY A 390 -33.97 5.38 -11.26
CA GLY A 390 -33.97 6.33 -12.39
C GLY A 390 -33.09 5.92 -13.58
N CYS A 391 -32.29 4.87 -13.42
CA CYS A 391 -31.30 4.42 -14.39
C CYS A 391 -31.85 3.34 -15.36
N LYS A 392 -33.01 2.75 -15.07
CA LYS A 392 -33.58 1.66 -15.90
C LYS A 392 -33.89 2.09 -17.34
N ALA A 393 -34.38 3.31 -17.55
CA ALA A 393 -34.72 3.82 -18.88
C ALA A 393 -33.47 4.21 -19.69
N SER A 394 -32.51 4.89 -19.07
CA SER A 394 -31.25 5.30 -19.71
C SER A 394 -30.36 4.11 -20.09
N ARG A 395 -30.40 3.01 -19.32
CA ARG A 395 -29.64 1.79 -19.63
C ARG A 395 -30.02 1.13 -20.95
N LYS A 396 -31.31 1.18 -21.32
CA LYS A 396 -31.77 0.65 -22.62
C LYS A 396 -31.24 1.48 -23.79
N ALA A 397 -31.12 2.80 -23.61
CA ALA A 397 -30.62 3.72 -24.63
C ALA A 397 -29.08 3.70 -24.76
N ALA A 398 -28.35 3.51 -23.66
CA ALA A 398 -26.90 3.68 -23.61
C ALA A 398 -26.06 2.41 -23.90
N LYS A 399 -26.67 1.31 -24.40
CA LYS A 399 -26.01 -0.01 -24.53
C LYS A 399 -25.27 -0.43 -23.25
N SER A 400 -25.91 -0.25 -22.09
CA SER A 400 -25.28 -0.48 -20.80
C SER A 400 -24.84 -1.94 -20.59
N PRO A 401 -23.73 -2.19 -19.90
CA PRO A 401 -23.32 -3.53 -19.51
C PRO A 401 -24.42 -4.23 -18.70
N PRO A 402 -24.60 -5.55 -18.80
CA PRO A 402 -25.59 -6.27 -18.02
C PRO A 402 -25.30 -6.15 -16.52
N PHE A 403 -26.28 -6.48 -15.67
CA PHE A 403 -26.01 -6.68 -14.25
C PHE A 403 -25.28 -8.02 -14.05
N CYS A 404 -24.33 -8.05 -13.12
CA CYS A 404 -23.65 -9.30 -12.79
C CYS A 404 -24.64 -10.33 -12.26
N SER A 405 -24.52 -11.59 -12.71
CA SER A 405 -25.17 -12.71 -12.03
C SER A 405 -24.67 -12.71 -10.58
N LYS A 406 -25.56 -12.90 -9.61
CA LYS A 406 -25.28 -12.64 -8.19
C LYS A 406 -24.05 -13.41 -7.67
N LYS A 407 -22.87 -12.80 -7.79
CA LYS A 407 -21.64 -13.12 -7.08
C LYS A 407 -21.55 -12.24 -5.84
N ASN A 408 -20.85 -12.70 -4.82
CA ASN A 408 -20.61 -11.88 -3.64
C ASN A 408 -19.92 -10.56 -4.05
N ALA A 409 -20.62 -9.44 -3.90
CA ALA A 409 -20.12 -8.11 -4.28
C ALA A 409 -18.96 -7.65 -3.40
N ASP A 410 -18.92 -8.14 -2.16
CA ASP A 410 -17.85 -7.84 -1.21
C ASP A 410 -16.62 -8.73 -1.39
N ALA A 411 -16.74 -9.79 -2.20
CA ALA A 411 -15.60 -10.63 -2.56
C ALA A 411 -14.68 -9.86 -3.53
N ALA A 412 -13.39 -9.89 -3.20
CA ALA A 412 -12.39 -9.00 -3.76
C ALA A 412 -11.03 -9.70 -3.92
N TRP A 413 -10.62 -10.51 -2.95
CA TRP A 413 -9.33 -11.21 -2.98
C TRP A 413 -9.29 -12.29 -4.08
N TYR A 414 -8.42 -12.11 -5.08
CA TYR A 414 -8.29 -12.97 -6.28
C TYR A 414 -9.54 -13.12 -7.16
N ASP A 415 -10.60 -12.37 -6.89
CA ASP A 415 -11.78 -12.33 -7.75
C ASP A 415 -11.48 -11.58 -9.05
N LYS A 416 -11.87 -12.14 -10.18
CA LYS A 416 -11.73 -11.48 -11.48
C LYS A 416 -12.77 -10.37 -11.64
N MET A 417 -12.35 -9.27 -12.27
CA MET A 417 -13.26 -8.24 -12.76
C MET A 417 -14.08 -8.79 -13.93
N GLU A 418 -15.33 -8.32 -14.02
CA GLU A 418 -16.27 -8.72 -15.06
C GLU A 418 -16.89 -7.47 -15.66
N ALA A 419 -17.15 -7.49 -16.97
CA ALA A 419 -17.81 -6.39 -17.70
C ALA A 419 -19.33 -6.38 -17.43
N CYS A 420 -19.70 -6.26 -16.15
CA CYS A 420 -21.08 -6.20 -15.68
C CYS A 420 -21.20 -5.26 -14.47
N VAL A 421 -22.35 -4.62 -14.31
CA VAL A 421 -22.59 -3.70 -13.19
C VAL A 421 -22.96 -4.50 -11.94
N THR A 422 -22.32 -4.18 -10.81
CA THR A 422 -22.68 -4.79 -9.52
C THR A 422 -24.07 -4.29 -9.09
N PRO A 423 -25.05 -5.18 -8.84
CA PRO A 423 -26.38 -4.75 -8.41
C PRO A 423 -26.34 -4.01 -7.07
N LEU A 424 -26.96 -2.83 -7.04
CA LEU A 424 -27.27 -2.14 -5.79
C LEU A 424 -28.55 -2.74 -5.16
N PRO A 425 -28.71 -2.69 -3.82
CA PRO A 425 -29.97 -3.09 -3.19
C PRO A 425 -31.16 -2.32 -3.76
N GLU A 426 -32.30 -2.99 -3.87
CA GLU A 426 -33.52 -2.36 -4.34
C GLU A 426 -34.01 -1.29 -3.35
N VAL A 427 -34.69 -0.29 -3.91
CA VAL A 427 -35.26 0.85 -3.20
C VAL A 427 -36.74 0.94 -3.53
N SER A 428 -37.54 1.43 -2.58
CA SER A 428 -38.97 1.63 -2.79
C SER A 428 -39.27 2.94 -3.50
N ASP A 429 -38.41 3.95 -3.31
CA ASP A 429 -38.55 5.28 -3.91
C ASP A 429 -37.26 5.73 -4.63
N ALA A 430 -37.40 6.56 -5.67
CA ALA A 430 -36.28 7.01 -6.49
C ALA A 430 -35.33 7.98 -5.75
N SER A 431 -35.76 8.61 -4.66
CA SER A 431 -34.93 9.48 -3.80
C SER A 431 -34.10 8.72 -2.77
N GLU A 432 -34.37 7.44 -2.54
CA GLU A 432 -33.67 6.64 -1.53
C GLU A 432 -32.23 6.30 -1.93
N VAL A 433 -31.34 6.25 -0.95
CA VAL A 433 -29.98 5.71 -1.15
C VAL A 433 -30.03 4.18 -1.06
N ALA A 434 -29.52 3.50 -2.09
CA ALA A 434 -29.54 2.05 -2.17
C ALA A 434 -28.72 1.39 -1.04
N GLY A 435 -29.40 0.58 -0.22
CA GLY A 435 -28.82 0.00 0.99
C GLY A 435 -28.81 0.93 2.21
N GLY A 436 -29.38 2.14 2.09
CA GLY A 436 -29.55 3.13 3.16
C GLY A 436 -28.42 4.15 3.25
N ALA A 437 -28.78 5.40 3.58
CA ALA A 437 -27.82 6.49 3.73
C ALA A 437 -26.96 6.31 5.00
N VAL A 438 -25.65 6.41 4.85
CA VAL A 438 -24.71 6.42 5.98
C VAL A 438 -24.74 7.78 6.67
N LYS A 439 -24.49 7.81 7.98
CA LYS A 439 -24.33 9.08 8.72
C LYS A 439 -23.07 9.81 8.24
N LYS A 440 -23.07 11.14 8.39
CA LYS A 440 -21.90 11.98 8.13
C LYS A 440 -20.85 11.77 9.22
N TRP A 441 -19.59 12.07 8.92
CA TRP A 441 -18.50 12.12 9.89
C TRP A 441 -18.70 13.32 10.84
N PRO A 442 -18.43 13.19 12.15
CA PRO A 442 -17.89 12.03 12.86
C PRO A 442 -18.94 11.02 13.37
N GLN A 443 -20.24 11.32 13.26
CA GLN A 443 -21.30 10.44 13.78
C GLN A 443 -21.29 9.04 13.17
N ARG A 444 -20.75 8.90 11.94
CA ARG A 444 -20.54 7.62 11.26
C ARG A 444 -19.70 6.63 12.06
N LEU A 445 -18.76 7.08 12.90
CA LEU A 445 -17.77 6.22 13.57
C LEU A 445 -18.41 5.12 14.42
N THR A 446 -19.53 5.43 15.09
CA THR A 446 -20.20 4.52 16.04
C THR A 446 -21.66 4.23 15.65
N ALA A 447 -22.14 4.80 14.54
CA ALA A 447 -23.49 4.56 14.06
C ALA A 447 -23.60 3.16 13.45
N VAL A 448 -24.65 2.42 13.82
CA VAL A 448 -24.97 1.12 13.21
C VAL A 448 -25.11 1.30 11.69
N PRO A 449 -24.30 0.61 10.86
CA PRO A 449 -24.37 0.76 9.42
C PRO A 449 -25.72 0.30 8.87
N PRO A 450 -26.27 0.97 7.85
CA PRO A 450 -27.54 0.57 7.22
C PRO A 450 -27.58 -0.89 6.73
N ARG A 451 -26.43 -1.42 6.28
CA ARG A 451 -26.31 -2.83 5.87
C ARG A 451 -26.56 -3.81 7.01
N VAL A 452 -26.20 -3.45 8.24
CA VAL A 452 -26.41 -4.25 9.46
C VAL A 452 -27.84 -4.11 9.94
N SER A 453 -28.37 -2.89 10.04
CA SER A 453 -29.76 -2.66 10.50
C SER A 453 -30.81 -3.27 9.57
N ARG A 454 -30.52 -3.37 8.26
CA ARG A 454 -31.36 -4.05 7.27
C ARG A 454 -31.17 -5.57 7.20
N GLY A 455 -30.28 -6.15 8.01
CA GLY A 455 -30.03 -7.60 8.04
C GLY A 455 -29.32 -8.16 6.80
N THR A 456 -28.67 -7.31 5.98
CA THR A 456 -27.96 -7.78 4.77
C THR A 456 -26.61 -8.44 5.07
N VAL A 457 -26.05 -8.21 6.25
CA VAL A 457 -24.83 -8.86 6.73
C VAL A 457 -25.23 -10.04 7.61
N LYS A 458 -25.10 -11.27 7.08
CA LYS A 458 -25.43 -12.49 7.83
C LYS A 458 -24.57 -12.60 9.09
N GLY A 459 -25.18 -12.94 10.21
CA GLY A 459 -24.47 -13.14 11.49
C GLY A 459 -24.19 -11.87 12.29
N VAL A 460 -24.47 -10.67 11.77
CA VAL A 460 -24.24 -9.40 12.48
C VAL A 460 -25.56 -8.66 12.66
N THR A 461 -25.95 -8.43 13.92
CA THR A 461 -27.15 -7.66 14.27
C THR A 461 -26.78 -6.25 14.72
N ALA A 462 -27.75 -5.33 14.73
CA ALA A 462 -27.55 -3.98 15.27
C ALA A 462 -27.09 -4.01 16.74
N LYS A 463 -27.67 -4.91 17.54
CA LYS A 463 -27.30 -5.13 18.95
C LYS A 463 -25.86 -5.63 19.07
N ALA A 464 -25.48 -6.64 18.27
CA ALA A 464 -24.12 -7.17 18.27
C ALA A 464 -23.09 -6.09 17.88
N PHE A 465 -23.40 -5.25 16.88
CA PHE A 465 -22.53 -4.13 16.49
C PHE A 465 -22.35 -3.10 17.61
N GLN A 466 -23.43 -2.76 18.33
CA GLN A 466 -23.35 -1.82 19.46
C GLN A 466 -22.52 -2.40 20.62
N GLN A 467 -22.71 -3.68 20.92
CA GLN A 467 -21.90 -4.38 21.92
C GLN A 467 -20.42 -4.43 21.53
N ASP A 468 -20.12 -4.73 20.26
CA ASP A 468 -18.77 -4.70 19.72
C ASP A 468 -18.16 -3.29 19.76
N THR A 469 -18.96 -2.25 19.49
CA THR A 469 -18.51 -0.85 19.62
C THR A 469 -18.08 -0.51 21.05
N GLU A 470 -18.86 -0.91 22.07
CA GLU A 470 -18.49 -0.69 23.47
C GLU A 470 -17.27 -1.53 23.90
N LEU A 471 -17.19 -2.76 23.40
CA LEU A 471 -16.01 -3.61 23.58
C LEU A 471 -14.76 -2.94 23.00
N TRP A 472 -14.80 -2.45 21.76
CA TRP A 472 -13.67 -1.76 21.14
C TRP A 472 -13.29 -0.48 21.88
N LYS A 473 -14.25 0.31 22.38
CA LYS A 473 -13.95 1.46 23.24
C LYS A 473 -13.20 1.05 24.51
N LYS A 474 -13.54 -0.09 25.10
CA LYS A 474 -12.83 -0.66 26.26
C LYS A 474 -11.42 -1.11 25.87
N ARG A 475 -11.30 -1.91 24.79
CA ARG A 475 -10.03 -2.46 24.29
C ARG A 475 -9.05 -1.36 23.91
N VAL A 476 -9.47 -0.36 23.13
CA VAL A 476 -8.60 0.76 22.74
C VAL A 476 -8.12 1.56 23.95
N ARG A 477 -8.98 1.79 24.96
CA ARG A 477 -8.54 2.43 26.22
C ARG A 477 -7.49 1.60 26.95
N HIS A 478 -7.67 0.29 27.02
CA HIS A 478 -6.69 -0.62 27.60
C HIS A 478 -5.36 -0.58 26.82
N TYR A 479 -5.41 -0.67 25.49
CA TYR A 479 -4.21 -0.60 24.66
C TYR A 479 -3.46 0.72 24.79
N LYS A 480 -4.17 1.85 24.90
CA LYS A 480 -3.54 3.16 25.13
C LYS A 480 -2.81 3.25 26.47
N ALA A 481 -3.22 2.46 27.47
CA ALA A 481 -2.52 2.41 28.75
C ALA A 481 -1.21 1.61 28.68
N VAL A 482 -1.07 0.70 27.71
CA VAL A 482 0.10 -0.16 27.55
C VAL A 482 0.99 0.22 26.36
N ILE A 483 0.47 0.97 25.37
CA ILE A 483 1.15 1.35 24.12
C ILE A 483 0.84 2.81 23.77
N ASN A 484 1.87 3.58 23.42
CA ASN A 484 1.80 5.02 23.16
C ASN A 484 1.47 5.39 21.68
N GLN A 485 0.94 4.47 20.87
CA GLN A 485 0.82 4.62 19.39
C GLN A 485 -0.64 4.44 18.90
N TYR A 486 -1.48 5.49 18.93
CA TYR A 486 -2.91 5.34 18.56
C TYR A 486 -3.63 6.60 18.02
N GLU A 487 -3.22 7.23 16.91
CA GLU A 487 -3.85 8.54 16.54
C GLU A 487 -4.10 8.85 15.05
N ARG A 488 -3.95 7.92 14.10
CA ARG A 488 -4.01 8.27 12.66
C ARG A 488 -5.16 7.67 11.83
N GLY A 489 -6.08 6.94 12.47
CA GLY A 489 -7.15 6.20 11.78
C GLY A 489 -6.63 4.96 11.04
N LEU A 490 -7.52 4.01 10.73
CA LEU A 490 -7.16 2.73 10.12
C LEU A 490 -7.98 2.50 8.84
N ILE A 491 -7.33 2.01 7.78
CA ILE A 491 -7.97 1.50 6.57
C ILE A 491 -7.65 0.00 6.49
N GLY A 492 -8.68 -0.82 6.32
CA GLY A 492 -8.54 -2.26 6.13
C GLY A 492 -8.64 -2.66 4.66
N SER A 493 -7.94 -3.73 4.28
CA SER A 493 -8.06 -4.43 3.00
C SER A 493 -8.19 -5.93 3.26
N TYR A 494 -8.75 -6.67 2.30
CA TYR A 494 -8.70 -8.13 2.34
C TYR A 494 -7.27 -8.60 2.05
N GLN A 495 -6.78 -9.52 2.88
CA GLN A 495 -5.46 -10.12 2.74
C GLN A 495 -5.51 -11.58 3.21
N ASP A 496 -4.79 -12.45 2.50
CA ASP A 496 -4.47 -13.78 3.00
C ASP A 496 -3.17 -13.74 3.79
N TRP A 497 -3.21 -13.94 5.11
CA TRP A 497 -2.02 -14.00 5.97
C TRP A 497 -1.11 -15.19 5.68
N CYS A 498 -1.57 -16.16 4.89
CA CYS A 498 -0.71 -17.18 4.32
C CYS A 498 0.08 -16.69 3.11
N GLU A 499 0.03 -15.42 2.71
CA GLU A 499 0.79 -14.84 1.61
C GLU A 499 1.34 -13.46 1.97
N GLY A 500 2.41 -13.02 1.30
CA GLY A 500 3.04 -11.75 1.65
C GLY A 500 2.26 -10.53 1.14
N THR A 501 1.89 -9.59 1.99
CA THR A 501 1.10 -8.38 1.69
C THR A 501 1.68 -7.56 0.54
N SER A 502 0.83 -6.94 -0.30
CA SER A 502 1.25 -6.06 -1.41
C SER A 502 1.69 -4.68 -0.89
N THR A 503 2.74 -4.69 -0.08
CA THR A 503 3.37 -3.50 0.49
C THR A 503 4.87 -3.73 0.71
N TYR A 504 5.62 -2.64 0.82
CA TYR A 504 7.06 -2.67 1.14
C TYR A 504 7.31 -3.17 2.57
N PRO A 505 8.49 -3.71 2.88
CA PRO A 505 8.87 -3.92 4.26
C PRO A 505 8.78 -2.62 5.08
N ARG A 506 8.58 -2.72 6.40
CA ARG A 506 8.56 -1.54 7.31
C ARG A 506 7.45 -0.51 7.00
N THR A 507 6.28 -1.02 6.63
CA THR A 507 5.07 -0.23 6.34
C THR A 507 4.37 0.26 7.61
N TYR A 508 4.20 -0.61 8.60
CA TYR A 508 3.31 -0.39 9.73
C TYR A 508 4.09 -0.10 11.01
N ASP A 509 3.59 0.87 11.80
CA ASP A 509 4.06 1.14 13.17
C ASP A 509 3.41 0.17 14.18
N LEU A 510 2.17 -0.26 13.91
CA LEU A 510 1.37 -1.13 14.77
C LEU A 510 0.65 -2.19 13.94
N ILE A 511 0.70 -3.45 14.39
CA ILE A 511 -0.15 -4.54 13.89
C ILE A 511 -1.03 -5.03 15.04
N HIS A 512 -2.35 -5.03 14.86
CA HIS A 512 -3.29 -5.65 15.78
C HIS A 512 -3.87 -6.90 15.14
N ALA A 513 -3.73 -8.04 15.82
CA ALA A 513 -4.18 -9.35 15.38
C ALA A 513 -5.12 -9.93 16.43
N ASP A 514 -6.40 -10.03 16.09
CA ASP A 514 -7.42 -10.71 16.92
C ASP A 514 -7.72 -12.09 16.32
N SER A 515 -7.43 -13.15 17.07
CA SER A 515 -7.70 -14.54 16.73
C SER A 515 -7.09 -15.03 15.40
N VAL A 516 -6.10 -14.31 14.86
CA VAL A 516 -5.48 -14.61 13.55
C VAL A 516 -4.84 -16.00 13.55
N PHE A 517 -4.13 -16.39 14.60
CA PHE A 517 -3.45 -17.68 14.63
C PHE A 517 -4.43 -18.84 14.78
N THR A 518 -5.46 -18.67 15.60
CA THR A 518 -6.57 -19.64 15.66
C THR A 518 -7.32 -19.78 14.33
N LEU A 519 -7.57 -18.68 13.61
CA LEU A 519 -8.23 -18.68 12.31
C LEU A 519 -7.41 -19.39 11.22
N TYR A 520 -6.08 -19.24 11.27
CA TYR A 520 -5.18 -19.73 10.22
C TYR A 520 -4.44 -21.04 10.56
N LYS A 521 -4.63 -21.61 11.76
CA LYS A 521 -3.90 -22.79 12.26
C LYS A 521 -3.89 -24.01 11.33
N SER A 522 -4.93 -24.17 10.50
CA SER A 522 -5.07 -25.28 9.55
C SER A 522 -4.82 -24.88 8.09
N ARG A 523 -4.45 -23.63 7.83
CA ARG A 523 -4.25 -23.08 6.47
C ARG A 523 -2.78 -22.90 6.13
N CYS A 524 -1.97 -22.43 7.06
CA CYS A 524 -0.53 -22.28 6.89
C CYS A 524 0.22 -22.29 8.23
N GLU A 525 1.54 -22.40 8.15
CA GLU A 525 2.42 -22.39 9.31
C GLU A 525 2.41 -21.03 10.01
N MET A 526 2.39 -21.04 11.35
CA MET A 526 2.49 -19.85 12.19
C MET A 526 3.70 -18.97 11.84
N ASP A 527 4.84 -19.60 11.57
CA ASP A 527 6.07 -18.95 11.13
C ASP A 527 5.87 -18.10 9.86
N THR A 528 5.00 -18.52 8.94
CA THR A 528 4.72 -17.76 7.71
C THR A 528 4.06 -16.43 8.05
N ILE A 529 3.09 -16.45 8.96
CA ILE A 529 2.36 -15.26 9.40
C ILE A 529 3.30 -14.33 10.17
N LEU A 530 4.09 -14.88 11.09
CA LEU A 530 5.03 -14.11 11.91
C LEU A 530 6.16 -13.46 11.08
N LEU A 531 6.73 -14.19 10.11
CA LEU A 531 7.73 -13.62 9.21
C LEU A 531 7.15 -12.50 8.33
N GLU A 532 5.89 -12.63 7.89
CA GLU A 532 5.22 -11.56 7.16
C GLU A 532 4.93 -10.35 8.05
N MET A 533 4.45 -10.56 9.27
CA MET A 533 4.30 -9.51 10.28
C MET A 533 5.63 -8.79 10.52
N ASP A 534 6.74 -9.52 10.71
CA ASP A 534 8.06 -8.93 10.87
C ASP A 534 8.49 -8.12 9.66
N ARG A 535 8.29 -8.63 8.44
CA ARG A 535 8.67 -7.93 7.21
C ARG A 535 7.97 -6.58 7.12
N VAL A 536 6.65 -6.52 7.32
CA VAL A 536 5.86 -5.29 7.14
C VAL A 536 5.92 -4.35 8.34
N LEU A 537 6.35 -4.82 9.51
CA LEU A 537 6.50 -4.00 10.71
C LEU A 537 7.81 -3.22 10.70
N ARG A 538 7.75 -1.93 11.05
CA ARG A 538 8.93 -1.08 11.21
C ARG A 538 9.81 -1.55 12.36
N PRO A 539 11.13 -1.25 12.32
CA PRO A 539 11.95 -1.29 13.53
C PRO A 539 11.25 -0.53 14.66
N GLU A 540 11.24 -1.09 15.87
CA GLU A 540 10.56 -0.54 17.05
C GLU A 540 9.02 -0.44 16.92
N GLY A 541 8.45 -1.04 15.87
CA GLY A 541 7.01 -1.21 15.74
C GLY A 541 6.45 -2.21 16.75
N THR A 542 5.17 -2.08 17.03
CA THR A 542 4.44 -2.88 18.03
C THR A 542 3.51 -3.89 17.37
N VAL A 543 3.38 -5.09 17.94
CA VAL A 543 2.32 -6.04 17.61
C VAL A 543 1.50 -6.34 18.85
N ILE A 544 0.18 -6.34 18.69
CA ILE A 544 -0.78 -6.79 19.70
C ILE A 544 -1.45 -8.04 19.15
N ILE A 545 -1.28 -9.17 19.82
CA ILE A 545 -1.90 -10.44 19.42
C ILE A 545 -2.86 -10.86 20.52
N ARG A 546 -4.15 -10.96 20.21
CA ARG A 546 -5.18 -11.56 21.07
C ARG A 546 -5.53 -12.93 20.57
N ASP A 547 -5.46 -13.91 21.45
CA ASP A 547 -5.87 -15.28 21.17
C ASP A 547 -6.01 -16.05 22.50
N ASP A 548 -6.44 -17.31 22.44
CA ASP A 548 -6.41 -18.20 23.60
C ASP A 548 -4.98 -18.39 24.09
N VAL A 549 -4.78 -18.45 25.42
CA VAL A 549 -3.47 -18.55 26.07
C VAL A 549 -2.61 -19.69 25.51
N ASP A 550 -3.21 -20.84 25.16
CA ASP A 550 -2.46 -21.98 24.62
C ASP A 550 -1.90 -21.69 23.22
N MET A 551 -2.58 -20.85 22.46
CA MET A 551 -2.07 -20.35 21.17
C MET A 551 -0.97 -19.31 21.41
N LEU A 552 -1.15 -18.38 22.34
CA LEU A 552 -0.16 -17.33 22.61
C LEU A 552 1.16 -17.88 23.14
N VAL A 553 1.15 -18.94 23.95
CA VAL A 553 2.39 -19.61 24.37
C VAL A 553 3.17 -20.14 23.17
N LYS A 554 2.48 -20.72 22.17
CA LYS A 554 3.11 -21.19 20.93
C LYS A 554 3.65 -20.03 20.10
N VAL A 555 2.85 -18.98 19.90
CA VAL A 555 3.25 -17.77 19.19
C VAL A 555 4.48 -17.13 19.85
N LYS A 556 4.46 -17.02 21.18
CA LYS A 556 5.57 -16.50 21.98
C LYS A 556 6.84 -17.31 21.79
N SER A 557 6.74 -18.64 21.78
CA SER A 557 7.90 -19.52 21.56
C SER A 557 8.60 -19.26 20.22
N VAL A 558 7.84 -18.86 19.19
CA VAL A 558 8.38 -18.50 17.87
C VAL A 558 8.93 -17.08 17.90
N SER A 559 8.19 -16.12 18.45
CA SER A 559 8.63 -14.71 18.53
C SER A 559 9.91 -14.54 19.34
N ASP A 560 10.12 -15.34 20.39
CA ASP A 560 11.35 -15.30 21.21
C ASP A 560 12.60 -15.78 20.44
N ARG A 561 12.41 -16.49 19.31
CA ARG A 561 13.49 -16.84 18.36
C ARG A 561 13.67 -15.77 17.28
N MET A 562 12.75 -14.83 17.18
CA MET A 562 12.85 -13.66 16.31
C MET A 562 13.59 -12.54 17.05
N ARG A 563 13.76 -11.39 16.39
CA ARG A 563 14.37 -10.19 16.99
C ARG A 563 13.29 -9.31 17.63
N TRP A 564 12.46 -9.92 18.47
CA TRP A 564 11.28 -9.31 19.09
C TRP A 564 11.36 -9.46 20.61
N ASP A 565 10.97 -8.41 21.33
CA ASP A 565 10.74 -8.44 22.77
C ASP A 565 9.25 -8.67 23.01
N SER A 566 8.90 -9.78 23.68
CA SER A 566 7.50 -10.22 23.77
C SER A 566 7.08 -10.55 25.20
N GLN A 567 5.88 -10.11 25.59
CA GLN A 567 5.28 -10.35 26.91
C GLN A 567 3.80 -10.69 26.80
N ILE A 568 3.37 -11.74 27.53
CA ILE A 568 1.95 -12.05 27.67
C ILE A 568 1.42 -11.22 28.85
N VAL A 569 0.33 -10.51 28.64
CA VAL A 569 -0.39 -9.74 29.64
C VAL A 569 -1.84 -10.19 29.74
N ASP A 570 -2.46 -9.83 30.86
CA ASP A 570 -3.83 -10.20 31.15
C ASP A 570 -4.85 -9.50 30.24
N HIS A 571 -6.00 -10.17 30.10
CA HIS A 571 -7.18 -9.61 29.46
C HIS A 571 -7.70 -8.39 30.22
N GLU A 572 -8.40 -7.48 29.54
CA GLU A 572 -9.06 -6.33 30.15
C GLU A 572 -10.21 -6.67 31.12
N ASP A 573 -10.50 -7.96 31.34
CA ASP A 573 -11.50 -8.48 32.30
C ASP A 573 -10.83 -9.26 33.44
N GLY A 574 -9.49 -9.30 33.48
CA GLY A 574 -8.72 -9.84 34.57
C GLY A 574 -7.93 -11.12 34.25
N PRO A 575 -7.16 -11.61 35.23
CA PRO A 575 -6.19 -12.69 35.04
C PRO A 575 -6.80 -14.08 34.82
N LEU A 576 -8.08 -14.28 35.13
CA LEU A 576 -8.72 -15.59 35.01
C LEU A 576 -9.31 -15.85 33.61
N VAL A 577 -9.33 -14.85 32.73
CA VAL A 577 -9.79 -15.01 31.35
C VAL A 577 -8.74 -15.76 30.53
N ARG A 578 -9.18 -16.80 29.81
CA ARG A 578 -8.31 -17.63 28.95
C ARG A 578 -7.78 -16.90 27.73
N GLU A 579 -8.58 -16.03 27.13
CA GLU A 579 -8.08 -15.12 26.10
C GLU A 579 -7.10 -14.15 26.76
N LYS A 580 -5.92 -14.01 26.16
CA LYS A 580 -4.84 -13.16 26.68
C LYS A 580 -4.36 -12.22 25.58
N ILE A 581 -3.42 -11.35 25.93
CA ILE A 581 -2.81 -10.41 25.00
C ILE A 581 -1.30 -10.65 24.99
N LEU A 582 -0.71 -10.94 23.83
CA LEU A 582 0.73 -10.94 23.64
C LEU A 582 1.11 -9.58 23.05
N LEU A 583 1.85 -8.80 23.83
CA LEU A 583 2.46 -7.54 23.42
C LEU A 583 3.86 -7.80 22.92
N VAL A 584 4.18 -7.28 21.75
CA VAL A 584 5.46 -7.47 21.08
C VAL A 584 6.02 -6.13 20.65
N ALA A 585 7.28 -5.87 20.94
CA ALA A 585 8.06 -4.79 20.34
C ALA A 585 9.17 -5.38 19.45
N LYS A 586 9.22 -4.97 18.19
CA LYS A 586 10.31 -5.39 17.29
C LYS A 586 11.56 -4.61 17.63
N THR A 587 12.67 -5.29 17.90
CA THR A 587 13.94 -4.62 18.19
C THR A 587 14.44 -3.83 16.98
N TYR A 588 15.17 -2.75 17.23
CA TYR A 588 15.86 -2.00 16.19
C TYR A 588 17.08 -2.78 15.67
N TRP A 589 17.15 -2.98 14.35
CA TRP A 589 18.36 -3.50 13.68
C TRP A 589 18.33 -3.20 12.17
N THR A 590 19.50 -3.08 11.56
CA THR A 590 19.68 -2.80 10.12
C THR A 590 20.61 -3.81 9.47
N ALA A 591 20.60 -3.84 8.14
CA ALA A 591 21.68 -4.42 7.35
C ALA A 591 23.01 -3.75 7.74
N LYS A 592 24.10 -4.52 7.70
CA LYS A 592 25.46 -3.97 7.80
C LYS A 592 25.81 -3.30 6.46
N ASN A 593 26.61 -2.23 6.51
CA ASN A 593 27.23 -1.68 5.29
C ASN A 593 27.98 -2.81 4.59
N GLN A 594 27.72 -3.00 3.30
CA GLN A 594 28.53 -3.88 2.45
C GLN A 594 29.81 -3.17 2.03
#